data_AF-A0A2W4NQJ7-F1
#
_entry.id   AF-A0A2W4NQJ7-F1
#
_cell.length_a   1.000
_cell.length_b   1.000
_cell.length_c   1.000
_cell.angle_alpha   90.00
_cell.angle_beta   90.00
_cell.angle_gamma   90.00
#
_symmetry.space_group_name_H-M   'P 1'
#
loop_
_entity.id
_entity.type
_entity.pdbx_description
1 polymer ?
#
loop_
_entity_poly.entity_id
_entity_poly.type
_entity_poly.pdbx_seq_one_letter_code
_entity_poly.pdbx_strand_id
1 'polypeptide(L)'
;MWGSEATPGIDGDPRIYGLFAHNMGSGTAAYFISDHTYPRAAVSTSNEHEMFFFNLDVLGYDFSLAYIESIVAHEFQHMIRSNLQVNEEYWVNEGFSMFTQLYLFDPPLGQALSFLAWPDTQLNAWAQEAGLRMMNYGASLLFFTYFHDRYGLEALRRLSADSSVRGLEGVDNVLRELGEPGVDEFFADWVLANFLFDSRLADGRYGYRSFPNLMISAAPTATVNTLPYSVDGIASQYGTDYYVFNGLDGVEALSIRLDAPFTTSLVPVSATSGQRMWYSNRADVSNTTLTRAFDLSGVDSATLSFNVWHDIEQYWDYGYVQVSGDGGATWDILETAHTTTDNPHNTAYGPGYTGTSDGWLAETVSLDAYTGAEVLVRFQMITDDAVTQTGMAIDDVAIPEIGYSDDFEDDGGGWEAAGWLWIDNILPQRVWVQAVQQIGDEVAMSRWLASGAGAWELPLQEGVDQVMVAISPFAPVTTVPMPYTLEVAAR
;
A
#
# COMPACT_ATOMS: atom_id res chain seq x y z
N MET A 1 11.90 11.18 -18.48
CA MET A 1 10.45 11.23 -18.16
C MET A 1 10.24 11.71 -16.73
N TRP A 2 11.01 11.18 -15.78
CA TRP A 2 10.79 11.33 -14.34
C TRP A 2 11.75 12.30 -13.63
N GLY A 3 12.60 13.01 -14.38
CA GLY A 3 13.71 13.80 -13.83
C GLY A 3 15.05 13.14 -14.16
N SER A 4 15.99 13.22 -13.22
CA SER A 4 17.36 12.73 -13.37
C SER A 4 17.83 12.01 -12.10
N GLU A 5 18.66 11.02 -12.30
CA GLU A 5 19.49 10.34 -11.30
C GLU A 5 20.53 11.29 -10.70
N ALA A 6 21.16 10.87 -9.60
CA ALA A 6 22.34 11.55 -9.09
C ALA A 6 23.46 11.44 -10.13
N THR A 7 23.97 12.58 -10.62
CA THR A 7 25.08 12.60 -11.58
C THR A 7 25.96 13.86 -11.44
N PRO A 8 27.27 13.72 -11.18
CA PRO A 8 27.93 12.46 -10.86
C PRO A 8 27.43 11.90 -9.51
N GLY A 9 27.57 10.59 -9.33
CA GLY A 9 27.22 9.90 -8.11
C GLY A 9 28.12 10.18 -6.91
N ILE A 10 27.98 9.35 -5.88
CA ILE A 10 28.80 9.45 -4.65
C ILE A 10 30.31 9.29 -4.92
N ASP A 11 30.69 8.54 -5.96
CA ASP A 11 32.08 8.32 -6.39
C ASP A 11 32.63 9.41 -7.32
N GLY A 12 31.80 10.35 -7.78
CA GLY A 12 32.18 11.36 -8.76
C GLY A 12 32.24 10.84 -10.21
N ASP A 13 31.81 9.62 -10.51
CA ASP A 13 31.71 9.06 -11.87
C ASP A 13 30.28 9.23 -12.42
N PRO A 14 30.07 9.78 -13.64
CA PRO A 14 28.74 9.87 -14.23
C PRO A 14 28.26 8.55 -14.89
N ARG A 15 29.05 7.47 -14.84
CA ARG A 15 28.65 6.17 -15.44
C ARG A 15 27.84 5.35 -14.46
N ILE A 16 26.82 4.67 -15.00
CA ILE A 16 26.04 3.67 -14.28
C ILE A 16 26.66 2.30 -14.50
N TYR A 17 26.77 1.51 -13.44
CA TYR A 17 27.38 0.19 -13.46
C TYR A 17 26.31 -0.92 -13.55
N GLY A 18 26.61 -1.99 -14.28
CA GLY A 18 25.76 -3.18 -14.33
C GLY A 18 26.53 -4.41 -13.85
N LEU A 19 26.11 -5.03 -12.76
CA LEU A 19 26.68 -6.27 -12.25
C LEU A 19 25.79 -7.45 -12.67
N PHE A 20 26.33 -8.34 -13.49
CA PHE A 20 25.67 -9.58 -13.87
C PHE A 20 26.23 -10.72 -13.02
N ALA A 21 25.38 -11.37 -12.22
CA ALA A 21 25.81 -12.40 -11.28
C ALA A 21 24.82 -13.57 -11.15
N HIS A 22 25.35 -14.69 -10.66
CA HIS A 22 24.62 -15.91 -10.29
C HIS A 22 24.54 -16.03 -8.77
N ASN A 23 23.69 -16.93 -8.29
CA ASN A 23 23.33 -17.15 -6.89
C ASN A 23 22.65 -15.95 -6.24
N MET A 24 21.74 -15.31 -6.98
CA MET A 24 20.99 -14.12 -6.52
C MET A 24 19.53 -14.44 -6.17
N GLY A 25 19.16 -15.72 -6.13
CA GLY A 25 17.80 -16.19 -5.88
C GLY A 25 16.98 -16.33 -7.16
N SER A 26 15.71 -16.68 -7.04
CA SER A 26 14.86 -17.05 -8.19
C SER A 26 13.70 -16.08 -8.48
N GLY A 27 13.56 -14.99 -7.72
CA GLY A 27 12.37 -14.14 -7.75
C GLY A 27 12.49 -12.87 -8.60
N THR A 28 13.69 -12.29 -8.72
CA THR A 28 13.90 -10.95 -9.27
C THR A 28 14.90 -10.98 -10.42
N ALA A 29 14.54 -10.43 -11.57
CA ALA A 29 15.39 -10.45 -12.78
C ALA A 29 16.52 -9.43 -12.73
N ALA A 30 16.24 -8.24 -12.22
CA ALA A 30 17.23 -7.24 -11.85
C ALA A 30 16.66 -6.33 -10.76
N TYR A 31 17.52 -5.58 -10.08
CA TYR A 31 17.11 -4.55 -9.14
C TYR A 31 18.14 -3.41 -9.07
N PHE A 32 17.64 -2.21 -8.79
CA PHE A 32 18.37 -1.12 -8.17
C PHE A 32 18.15 -1.17 -6.65
N ILE A 33 19.20 -0.92 -5.85
CA ILE A 33 19.08 -0.71 -4.40
C ILE A 33 19.95 0.48 -4.01
N SER A 34 19.36 1.42 -3.28
CA SER A 34 20.00 2.71 -2.98
C SER A 34 21.20 2.60 -2.02
N ASP A 35 21.30 1.50 -1.26
CA ASP A 35 22.40 1.18 -0.33
C ASP A 35 23.79 1.36 -0.93
N HIS A 36 23.97 1.03 -2.22
CA HIS A 36 25.26 1.16 -2.89
C HIS A 36 25.62 2.60 -3.28
N THR A 37 24.74 3.56 -3.03
CA THR A 37 24.98 5.00 -3.22
C THR A 37 25.39 5.71 -1.92
N TYR A 38 25.53 4.98 -0.81
CA TYR A 38 26.02 5.51 0.47
C TYR A 38 27.51 5.23 0.71
N PRO A 39 28.21 6.02 1.56
CA PRO A 39 29.59 5.72 1.92
C PRO A 39 29.68 4.40 2.69
N ARG A 40 30.78 3.65 2.52
CA ARG A 40 31.02 2.42 3.29
C ARG A 40 31.12 2.61 4.80
N ALA A 41 31.36 3.84 5.24
CA ALA A 41 31.31 4.18 6.66
C ALA A 41 29.88 4.12 7.25
N ALA A 42 28.85 4.31 6.42
CA ALA A 42 27.45 4.20 6.81
C ALA A 42 26.89 2.81 6.45
N VAL A 43 27.14 2.34 5.22
CA VAL A 43 26.66 1.05 4.72
C VAL A 43 27.86 0.21 4.31
N SER A 44 28.32 -0.68 5.21
CA SER A 44 29.58 -1.42 5.02
C SER A 44 29.64 -2.30 3.75
N THR A 45 28.48 -2.71 3.23
CA THR A 45 28.28 -3.49 2.00
C THR A 45 28.15 -2.63 0.73
N SER A 46 28.15 -1.31 0.86
CA SER A 46 28.02 -0.39 -0.27
C SER A 46 29.17 -0.55 -1.26
N ASN A 47 28.83 -0.45 -2.56
CA ASN A 47 29.81 -0.40 -3.64
C ASN A 47 30.21 1.05 -3.97
N GLU A 48 29.56 2.05 -3.37
CA GLU A 48 29.78 3.48 -3.63
C GLU A 48 29.58 3.83 -5.12
N HIS A 49 28.61 3.21 -5.79
CA HIS A 49 28.29 3.39 -7.22
C HIS A 49 26.78 3.35 -7.47
N GLU A 50 26.28 4.16 -8.40
CA GLU A 50 24.95 3.95 -9.00
C GLU A 50 25.00 2.71 -9.90
N MET A 51 24.25 1.67 -9.52
CA MET A 51 24.38 0.38 -10.19
C MET A 51 23.09 -0.45 -10.23
N PHE A 52 23.01 -1.31 -11.23
CA PHE A 52 21.99 -2.35 -11.35
C PHE A 52 22.60 -3.73 -11.12
N PHE A 53 21.84 -4.58 -10.46
CA PHE A 53 22.18 -5.98 -10.27
C PHE A 53 21.30 -6.83 -11.17
N PHE A 54 21.90 -7.61 -12.06
CA PHE A 54 21.21 -8.50 -12.99
C PHE A 54 21.38 -9.95 -12.54
N ASN A 55 20.25 -10.59 -12.25
CA ASN A 55 20.19 -11.96 -11.77
C ASN A 55 20.18 -12.94 -12.95
N LEU A 56 21.34 -13.52 -13.24
CA LEU A 56 21.50 -14.49 -14.31
C LEU A 56 20.77 -15.82 -14.05
N ASP A 57 20.34 -16.10 -12.82
CA ASP A 57 19.55 -17.29 -12.49
C ASP A 57 18.10 -17.17 -12.96
N VAL A 58 17.59 -15.93 -13.05
CA VAL A 58 16.25 -15.61 -13.55
C VAL A 58 16.28 -15.25 -15.04
N LEU A 59 17.25 -14.43 -15.45
CA LEU A 59 17.41 -14.01 -16.85
C LEU A 59 17.81 -15.17 -17.77
N GLY A 60 18.51 -16.17 -17.22
CA GLY A 60 19.06 -17.27 -17.99
C GLY A 60 20.17 -16.83 -18.94
N TYR A 61 20.38 -17.62 -20.01
CA TYR A 61 21.53 -17.47 -20.92
C TYR A 61 21.20 -16.83 -22.28
N ASP A 62 19.91 -16.67 -22.60
CA ASP A 62 19.45 -16.19 -23.91
C ASP A 62 18.33 -15.17 -23.71
N PHE A 63 18.70 -13.90 -23.65
CA PHE A 63 17.79 -12.77 -23.55
C PHE A 63 18.06 -11.77 -24.66
N SER A 64 17.00 -11.17 -25.19
CA SER A 64 17.13 -10.12 -26.20
C SER A 64 17.64 -8.82 -25.58
N LEU A 65 18.30 -7.98 -26.38
CA LEU A 65 18.70 -6.65 -25.94
C LEU A 65 17.48 -5.83 -25.48
N ALA A 66 16.37 -5.89 -26.22
CA ALA A 66 15.13 -5.18 -25.89
C ALA A 66 14.56 -5.58 -24.51
N TYR A 67 14.68 -6.84 -24.12
CA TYR A 67 14.24 -7.31 -22.80
C TYR A 67 15.12 -6.75 -21.67
N ILE A 68 16.44 -6.67 -21.88
CA ILE A 68 17.32 -6.02 -20.90
C ILE A 68 17.10 -4.51 -20.86
N GLU A 69 16.89 -3.86 -22.01
CA GLU A 69 16.60 -2.43 -22.06
C GLU A 69 15.29 -2.09 -21.34
N SER A 70 14.26 -2.94 -21.42
CA SER A 70 13.01 -2.74 -20.67
C SER A 70 13.21 -2.89 -19.17
N ILE A 71 14.00 -3.88 -18.73
CA ILE A 71 14.37 -4.04 -17.31
C ILE A 71 15.18 -2.83 -16.83
N VAL A 72 16.18 -2.40 -17.59
CA VAL A 72 16.98 -1.21 -17.27
C VAL A 72 16.08 0.02 -17.16
N ALA A 73 15.09 0.19 -18.04
CA ALA A 73 14.20 1.33 -17.96
C ALA A 73 13.32 1.32 -16.70
N HIS A 74 12.94 0.14 -16.22
CA HIS A 74 12.28 -0.02 -14.92
C HIS A 74 13.21 0.32 -13.76
N GLU A 75 14.39 -0.29 -13.68
CA GLU A 75 15.33 -0.04 -12.58
C GLU A 75 15.90 1.38 -12.58
N PHE A 76 16.06 1.99 -13.77
CA PHE A 76 16.54 3.35 -13.87
C PHE A 76 15.50 4.37 -13.43
N GLN A 77 14.21 4.04 -13.55
CA GLN A 77 13.17 4.85 -12.91
C GLN A 77 13.39 4.85 -11.39
N HIS A 78 13.63 3.69 -10.76
CA HIS A 78 13.82 3.57 -9.32
C HIS A 78 15.02 4.40 -8.86
N MET A 79 16.12 4.36 -9.61
CA MET A 79 17.31 5.19 -9.38
C MET A 79 17.03 6.70 -9.46
N ILE A 80 16.25 7.15 -10.45
CA ILE A 80 15.82 8.55 -10.55
C ILE A 80 14.98 8.92 -9.33
N ARG A 81 14.04 8.06 -8.90
CA ARG A 81 13.21 8.31 -7.72
C ARG A 81 14.01 8.39 -6.45
N SER A 82 14.97 7.49 -6.23
CA SER A 82 15.87 7.54 -5.08
C SER A 82 16.63 8.87 -4.98
N ASN A 83 16.85 9.59 -6.08
CA ASN A 83 17.46 10.92 -6.07
C ASN A 83 16.47 12.06 -5.82
N LEU A 84 15.19 11.88 -6.17
CA LEU A 84 14.17 12.95 -6.09
C LEU A 84 13.30 12.87 -4.83
N GLN A 85 12.89 11.67 -4.45
CA GLN A 85 11.99 11.39 -3.33
C GLN A 85 12.16 9.93 -2.89
N VAL A 86 12.84 9.74 -1.76
CA VAL A 86 13.19 8.40 -1.24
C VAL A 86 12.02 7.65 -0.62
N ASN A 87 10.96 8.33 -0.17
CA ASN A 87 9.86 7.74 0.59
C ASN A 87 8.50 7.88 -0.12
N GLU A 88 8.47 7.64 -1.43
CA GLU A 88 7.21 7.50 -2.17
C GLU A 88 6.53 6.17 -1.82
N GLU A 89 5.20 6.12 -1.83
CA GLU A 89 4.48 4.85 -1.63
C GLU A 89 4.88 3.84 -2.72
N TYR A 90 5.21 2.62 -2.28
CA TYR A 90 5.78 1.60 -3.14
C TYR A 90 4.95 1.31 -4.42
N TRP A 91 3.61 1.33 -4.34
CA TRP A 91 2.75 1.10 -5.52
C TRP A 91 2.84 2.22 -6.58
N VAL A 92 3.06 3.48 -6.16
CA VAL A 92 3.28 4.60 -7.08
C VAL A 92 4.63 4.44 -7.74
N ASN A 93 5.65 4.11 -6.95
CA ASN A 93 7.01 3.92 -7.44
C ASN A 93 7.04 2.80 -8.51
N GLU A 94 6.50 1.63 -8.18
CA GLU A 94 6.39 0.50 -9.11
C GLU A 94 5.48 0.82 -10.31
N GLY A 95 4.40 1.55 -10.08
CA GLY A 95 3.51 2.02 -11.13
C GLY A 95 4.21 2.88 -12.18
N PHE A 96 5.08 3.80 -11.77
CA PHE A 96 5.92 4.58 -12.67
C PHE A 96 6.93 3.71 -13.41
N SER A 97 7.58 2.75 -12.73
CA SER A 97 8.53 1.82 -13.36
C SER A 97 7.85 0.95 -14.40
N MET A 98 6.66 0.41 -14.09
CA MET A 98 5.85 -0.38 -15.01
C MET A 98 5.34 0.44 -16.20
N PHE A 99 4.87 1.66 -15.97
CA PHE A 99 4.48 2.57 -17.05
C PHE A 99 5.68 2.93 -17.94
N THR A 100 6.88 3.06 -17.38
CA THR A 100 8.11 3.33 -18.15
C THR A 100 8.41 2.22 -19.14
N GLN A 101 8.26 0.96 -18.72
CA GLN A 101 8.40 -0.19 -19.61
C GLN A 101 7.40 -0.10 -20.76
N LEU A 102 6.11 0.11 -20.44
CA LEU A 102 5.06 0.23 -21.45
C LEU A 102 5.31 1.39 -22.43
N TYR A 103 5.77 2.54 -21.93
CA TYR A 103 5.91 3.74 -22.76
C TYR A 103 7.12 3.68 -23.71
N LEU A 104 8.20 3.01 -23.29
CA LEU A 104 9.45 2.95 -24.07
C LEU A 104 9.62 1.65 -24.87
N PHE A 105 8.98 0.56 -24.43
CA PHE A 105 9.15 -0.78 -24.99
C PHE A 105 7.78 -1.45 -25.22
N ASP A 106 7.74 -2.78 -25.14
CA ASP A 106 6.50 -3.54 -25.28
C ASP A 106 5.68 -3.55 -23.98
N PRO A 107 4.34 -3.58 -24.08
CA PRO A 107 3.49 -3.58 -22.91
C PRO A 107 3.70 -4.84 -22.06
N PRO A 108 3.86 -4.70 -20.72
CA PRO A 108 3.96 -5.84 -19.80
C PRO A 108 2.58 -6.50 -19.59
N LEU A 109 2.10 -7.20 -20.64
CA LEU A 109 0.75 -7.77 -20.72
C LEU A 109 0.48 -8.81 -19.63
N GLY A 110 1.50 -9.57 -19.20
CA GLY A 110 1.33 -10.58 -18.15
C GLY A 110 0.83 -9.98 -16.84
N GLN A 111 1.41 -8.88 -16.41
CA GLN A 111 1.03 -8.15 -15.20
C GLN A 111 -0.37 -7.57 -15.32
N ALA A 112 -0.69 -6.90 -16.44
CA ALA A 112 -2.03 -6.37 -16.70
C ALA A 112 -3.11 -7.48 -16.63
N LEU A 113 -2.85 -8.63 -17.27
CA LEU A 113 -3.76 -9.78 -17.26
C LEU A 113 -3.93 -10.38 -15.85
N SER A 114 -2.87 -10.45 -15.06
CA SER A 114 -2.94 -10.96 -13.68
C SER A 114 -3.84 -10.10 -12.79
N PHE A 115 -3.77 -8.77 -12.91
CA PHE A 115 -4.70 -7.89 -12.21
C PHE A 115 -6.13 -8.03 -12.72
N LEU A 116 -6.35 -8.06 -14.04
CA LEU A 116 -7.70 -8.22 -14.60
C LEU A 116 -8.33 -9.57 -14.21
N ALA A 117 -7.54 -10.60 -13.94
CA ALA A 117 -8.03 -11.86 -13.38
C ALA A 117 -8.42 -11.77 -11.88
N TRP A 118 -7.86 -10.81 -11.15
CA TRP A 118 -8.06 -10.61 -9.70
C TRP A 118 -8.26 -9.13 -9.36
N PRO A 119 -9.35 -8.50 -9.82
CA PRO A 119 -9.55 -7.05 -9.69
C PRO A 119 -9.82 -6.57 -8.26
N ASP A 120 -10.05 -7.48 -7.31
CA ASP A 120 -10.08 -7.15 -5.87
C ASP A 120 -8.67 -6.93 -5.27
N THR A 121 -7.62 -6.91 -6.09
CA THR A 121 -6.29 -6.49 -5.64
C THR A 121 -6.32 -5.01 -5.25
N GLN A 122 -6.07 -4.71 -3.97
CA GLN A 122 -5.99 -3.34 -3.46
C GLN A 122 -4.87 -2.54 -4.16
N LEU A 123 -5.25 -1.41 -4.77
CA LEU A 123 -4.35 -0.57 -5.56
C LEU A 123 -3.20 0.04 -4.71
N ASN A 124 -3.52 0.56 -3.53
CA ASN A 124 -2.61 1.33 -2.69
C ASN A 124 -1.94 0.49 -1.58
N ALA A 125 -1.82 -0.82 -1.80
CA ALA A 125 -1.12 -1.75 -0.92
C ALA A 125 -0.26 -2.71 -1.76
N TRP A 126 0.67 -3.40 -1.10
CA TRP A 126 1.57 -4.35 -1.76
C TRP A 126 1.67 -5.66 -1.00
N ALA A 127 1.57 -6.78 -1.71
CA ALA A 127 1.62 -8.09 -1.08
C ALA A 127 3.04 -8.47 -0.64
N GLN A 128 3.17 -8.93 0.61
CA GLN A 128 4.43 -9.52 1.09
C GLN A 128 4.77 -10.79 0.30
N GLU A 129 3.78 -11.64 0.05
CA GLU A 129 3.93 -12.88 -0.71
C GLU A 129 4.28 -12.60 -2.17
N ALA A 130 5.48 -13.00 -2.60
CA ALA A 130 5.97 -12.78 -3.96
C ALA A 130 5.02 -13.32 -5.06
N GLY A 131 4.27 -14.39 -4.78
CA GLY A 131 3.31 -14.97 -5.71
C GLY A 131 2.10 -14.08 -6.02
N LEU A 132 1.79 -13.11 -5.16
CA LEU A 132 0.65 -12.19 -5.31
C LEU A 132 1.08 -10.83 -5.90
N ARG A 133 2.37 -10.48 -5.86
CA ARG A 133 2.89 -9.19 -6.34
C ARG A 133 2.59 -8.91 -7.81
N MET A 134 2.45 -9.95 -8.63
CA MET A 134 2.13 -9.80 -10.06
C MET A 134 0.80 -9.04 -10.29
N MET A 135 -0.18 -9.23 -9.40
CA MET A 135 -1.43 -8.49 -9.45
C MET A 135 -1.22 -7.03 -9.04
N ASN A 136 -0.39 -6.73 -8.03
CA ASN A 136 -0.08 -5.36 -7.63
C ASN A 136 0.66 -4.58 -8.74
N TYR A 137 1.61 -5.24 -9.43
CA TYR A 137 2.26 -4.69 -10.63
C TYR A 137 1.23 -4.37 -11.73
N GLY A 138 0.27 -5.28 -11.95
CA GLY A 138 -0.79 -5.09 -12.93
C GLY A 138 -1.73 -3.94 -12.60
N ALA A 139 -2.15 -3.83 -11.34
CA ALA A 139 -3.01 -2.75 -10.85
C ALA A 139 -2.35 -1.39 -11.08
N SER A 140 -1.09 -1.26 -10.63
CA SER A 140 -0.33 0.00 -10.73
C SER A 140 -0.03 0.37 -12.18
N LEU A 141 0.37 -0.60 -13.01
CA LEU A 141 0.54 -0.43 -14.45
C LEU A 141 -0.73 0.14 -15.10
N LEU A 142 -1.87 -0.51 -14.87
CA LEU A 142 -3.13 -0.12 -15.50
C LEU A 142 -3.61 1.24 -14.97
N PHE A 143 -3.47 1.53 -13.68
CA PHE A 143 -3.85 2.82 -13.11
C PHE A 143 -3.06 3.99 -13.74
N PHE A 144 -1.73 3.91 -13.80
CA PHE A 144 -0.93 4.99 -14.40
C PHE A 144 -1.02 5.04 -15.93
N THR A 145 -1.26 3.90 -16.59
CA THR A 145 -1.56 3.89 -18.01
C THR A 145 -2.91 4.57 -18.29
N TYR A 146 -3.92 4.30 -17.47
CA TYR A 146 -5.22 4.97 -17.56
C TYR A 146 -5.07 6.48 -17.33
N PHE A 147 -4.35 6.89 -16.29
CA PHE A 147 -4.05 8.30 -16.02
C PHE A 147 -3.36 8.98 -17.20
N HIS A 148 -2.35 8.33 -17.79
CA HIS A 148 -1.69 8.81 -19.00
C HIS A 148 -2.65 8.93 -20.18
N ASP A 149 -3.50 7.94 -20.43
CA ASP A 149 -4.40 7.95 -21.58
C ASP A 149 -5.48 9.04 -21.46
N ARG A 150 -5.86 9.37 -20.22
CA ARG A 150 -6.80 10.46 -19.90
C ARG A 150 -6.16 11.85 -20.00
N TYR A 151 -5.00 12.04 -19.39
CA TYR A 151 -4.46 13.38 -19.13
C TYR A 151 -3.09 13.65 -19.77
N GLY A 152 -2.50 12.64 -20.39
CA GLY A 152 -1.22 12.72 -21.10
C GLY A 152 -0.01 12.68 -20.18
N LEU A 153 1.16 12.55 -20.80
CA LEU A 153 2.44 12.41 -20.11
C LEU A 153 2.79 13.61 -19.22
N GLU A 154 2.36 14.81 -19.57
CA GLU A 154 2.68 16.00 -18.78
C GLU A 154 2.01 15.98 -17.41
N ALA A 155 0.81 15.39 -17.29
CA ALA A 155 0.15 15.22 -16.00
C ALA A 155 0.94 14.24 -15.11
N LEU A 156 1.42 13.11 -15.66
CA LEU A 156 2.27 12.16 -14.92
C LEU A 156 3.58 12.80 -14.44
N ARG A 157 4.17 13.69 -15.25
CA ARG A 157 5.37 14.43 -14.87
C ARG A 157 5.13 15.36 -13.70
N ARG A 158 3.97 16.02 -13.64
CA ARG A 158 3.60 16.86 -12.49
C ARG A 158 3.50 16.04 -11.22
N LEU A 159 2.83 14.89 -11.29
CA LEU A 159 2.75 13.97 -10.17
C LEU A 159 4.14 13.55 -9.68
N SER A 160 5.01 13.14 -10.61
CA SER A 160 6.37 12.71 -10.27
C SER A 160 7.26 13.85 -9.72
N ALA A 161 7.01 15.10 -10.12
CA ALA A 161 7.83 16.24 -9.72
C ALA A 161 7.48 16.82 -8.34
N ASP A 162 6.27 16.55 -7.82
CA ASP A 162 5.87 16.98 -6.49
C ASP A 162 6.31 15.97 -5.44
N SER A 163 7.36 16.32 -4.69
CA SER A 163 7.90 15.49 -3.61
C SER A 163 7.31 15.81 -2.22
N SER A 164 6.34 16.74 -2.15
CA SER A 164 5.73 17.14 -0.88
C SER A 164 4.67 16.15 -0.40
N VAL A 165 3.97 15.51 -1.32
CA VAL A 165 2.89 14.54 -1.09
C VAL A 165 3.24 13.17 -1.66
N ARG A 166 2.44 12.15 -1.33
CA ARG A 166 2.67 10.74 -1.69
C ARG A 166 1.38 10.06 -2.10
N GLY A 167 1.50 8.92 -2.78
CA GLY A 167 0.38 8.03 -2.98
C GLY A 167 -0.82 8.67 -3.67
N LEU A 168 -2.02 8.34 -3.17
CA LEU A 168 -3.28 8.86 -3.69
C LEU A 168 -3.45 10.38 -3.50
N GLU A 169 -2.81 10.99 -2.49
CA GLU A 169 -2.87 12.44 -2.27
C GLU A 169 -2.19 13.20 -3.42
N GLY A 170 -1.03 12.71 -3.89
CA GLY A 170 -0.37 13.27 -5.07
C GLY A 170 -1.26 13.18 -6.31
N VAL A 171 -1.90 12.03 -6.53
CA VAL A 171 -2.82 11.83 -7.67
C VAL A 171 -4.00 12.79 -7.58
N ASP A 172 -4.62 12.92 -6.40
CA ASP A 172 -5.75 13.82 -6.16
C ASP A 172 -5.39 15.28 -6.45
N ASN A 173 -4.23 15.74 -5.95
CA ASN A 173 -3.75 17.09 -6.16
C ASN A 173 -3.60 17.41 -7.66
N VAL A 174 -2.94 16.53 -8.42
CA VAL A 174 -2.77 16.75 -9.87
C VAL A 174 -4.12 16.73 -10.61
N LEU A 175 -5.04 15.84 -10.25
CA LEU A 175 -6.39 15.81 -10.85
C LEU A 175 -7.14 17.12 -10.61
N ARG A 176 -7.13 17.62 -9.37
CA ARG A 176 -7.79 18.88 -9.02
C ARG A 176 -7.16 20.08 -9.73
N GLU A 177 -5.83 20.10 -9.88
CA GLU A 177 -5.14 21.14 -10.65
C GLU A 177 -5.52 21.14 -12.14
N LEU A 178 -5.83 19.97 -12.69
CA LEU A 178 -6.34 19.83 -14.06
C LEU A 178 -7.83 20.22 -14.19
N GLY A 179 -8.50 20.51 -13.07
CA GLY A 179 -9.93 20.84 -13.03
C GLY A 179 -10.85 19.60 -13.00
N GLU A 180 -10.29 18.43 -12.71
CA GLU A 180 -11.05 17.17 -12.57
C GLU A 180 -11.56 17.00 -11.11
N PRO A 181 -12.59 16.15 -10.87
CA PRO A 181 -13.24 16.05 -9.56
C PRO A 181 -12.33 15.57 -8.40
N GLY A 182 -11.34 14.73 -8.69
CA GLY A 182 -10.44 14.13 -7.69
C GLY A 182 -10.20 12.64 -7.91
N VAL A 183 -9.41 12.03 -7.02
CA VAL A 183 -8.97 10.62 -7.15
C VAL A 183 -10.09 9.62 -6.95
N ASP A 184 -11.09 9.92 -6.13
CA ASP A 184 -12.20 9.00 -5.83
C ASP A 184 -13.09 8.76 -7.07
N GLU A 185 -13.46 9.82 -7.79
CA GLU A 185 -14.22 9.74 -9.04
C GLU A 185 -13.37 9.17 -10.18
N PHE A 186 -12.07 9.49 -10.20
CA PHE A 186 -11.13 8.90 -11.16
C PHE A 186 -11.02 7.39 -10.98
N PHE A 187 -10.92 6.91 -9.73
CA PHE A 187 -10.95 5.50 -9.38
C PHE A 187 -12.25 4.83 -9.85
N ALA A 188 -13.41 5.46 -9.64
CA ALA A 188 -14.69 4.94 -10.12
C ALA A 188 -14.78 4.84 -11.66
N ASP A 189 -14.16 5.77 -12.40
CA ASP A 189 -14.04 5.69 -13.85
C ASP A 189 -13.07 4.58 -14.28
N TRP A 190 -11.95 4.41 -13.56
CA TRP A 190 -10.97 3.33 -13.78
C TRP A 190 -11.56 1.93 -13.56
N VAL A 191 -12.41 1.75 -12.54
CA VAL A 191 -13.19 0.53 -12.31
C VAL A 191 -13.98 0.13 -13.56
N LEU A 192 -14.72 1.07 -14.16
CA LEU A 192 -15.45 0.78 -15.40
C LEU A 192 -14.54 0.58 -16.60
N ALA A 193 -13.41 1.29 -16.66
CA ALA A 193 -12.43 1.09 -17.73
C ALA A 193 -11.83 -0.32 -17.72
N ASN A 194 -11.62 -0.90 -16.54
CA ASN A 194 -11.14 -2.28 -16.39
C ASN A 194 -12.17 -3.32 -16.84
N PHE A 195 -13.46 -3.09 -16.58
CA PHE A 195 -14.52 -4.01 -16.99
C PHE A 195 -14.91 -3.86 -18.47
N LEU A 196 -15.05 -2.64 -18.96
CA LEU A 196 -15.51 -2.38 -20.34
C LEU A 196 -14.38 -2.52 -21.36
N PHE A 197 -13.17 -2.11 -20.98
CA PHE A 197 -11.97 -2.14 -21.81
C PHE A 197 -12.18 -1.54 -23.22
N ASP A 198 -13.02 -0.50 -23.34
CA ASP A 198 -13.39 0.11 -24.62
C ASP A 198 -13.19 1.63 -24.62
N SER A 199 -12.08 2.07 -25.23
CA SER A 199 -11.74 3.49 -25.35
C SER A 199 -12.55 4.25 -26.42
N ARG A 200 -13.51 3.59 -27.09
CA ARG A 200 -14.47 4.24 -28.01
C ARG A 200 -15.69 4.79 -27.27
N LEU A 201 -15.93 4.35 -26.04
CA LEU A 201 -17.07 4.76 -25.23
C LEU A 201 -16.86 6.15 -24.61
N ALA A 202 -17.92 6.96 -24.59
CA ALA A 202 -17.91 8.33 -24.08
C ALA A 202 -16.78 9.18 -24.69
N ASP A 203 -15.94 9.82 -23.87
CA ASP A 203 -14.74 10.57 -24.28
C ASP A 203 -13.47 9.69 -24.25
N GLY A 204 -13.65 8.37 -24.28
CA GLY A 204 -12.61 7.35 -24.14
C GLY A 204 -12.22 7.03 -22.69
N ARG A 205 -13.03 7.42 -21.70
CA ARG A 205 -12.78 7.14 -20.27
C ARG A 205 -12.97 5.68 -19.85
N TYR A 206 -13.58 4.83 -20.69
CA TYR A 206 -13.94 3.47 -20.29
C TYR A 206 -13.10 2.40 -20.98
N GLY A 207 -11.84 2.73 -21.30
CA GLY A 207 -10.85 1.77 -21.76
C GLY A 207 -9.47 2.40 -21.92
N TYR A 208 -8.58 1.69 -22.62
CA TYR A 208 -7.17 2.02 -22.73
C TYR A 208 -6.76 2.27 -24.18
N ARG A 209 -6.17 3.43 -24.47
CA ARG A 209 -5.61 3.75 -25.78
C ARG A 209 -4.22 3.13 -25.96
N SER A 210 -3.49 2.98 -24.86
CA SER A 210 -2.17 2.35 -24.77
C SER A 210 -2.22 0.82 -24.92
N PHE A 211 -3.39 0.19 -24.83
CA PHE A 211 -3.60 -1.24 -25.05
C PHE A 211 -4.58 -1.53 -26.21
N PRO A 212 -4.32 -1.08 -27.44
CA PRO A 212 -5.30 -1.13 -28.53
C PRO A 212 -5.65 -2.55 -29.01
N ASN A 213 -4.84 -3.54 -28.65
CA ASN A 213 -5.00 -4.94 -29.07
C ASN A 213 -5.39 -5.88 -27.92
N LEU A 214 -5.45 -5.38 -26.68
CA LEU A 214 -5.90 -6.17 -25.55
C LEU A 214 -7.43 -6.13 -25.52
N MET A 215 -8.06 -7.29 -25.55
CA MET A 215 -9.51 -7.45 -25.63
C MET A 215 -10.06 -8.22 -24.42
N ILE A 216 -9.33 -8.19 -23.30
CA ILE A 216 -9.67 -8.92 -22.08
C ILE A 216 -10.10 -7.90 -21.03
N SER A 217 -11.28 -8.11 -20.47
CA SER A 217 -11.84 -7.32 -19.37
C SER A 217 -11.53 -7.93 -18.01
N ALA A 218 -11.80 -7.17 -16.95
CA ALA A 218 -11.78 -7.67 -15.59
C ALA A 218 -12.73 -8.87 -15.41
N ALA A 219 -12.24 -9.92 -14.76
CA ALA A 219 -12.99 -11.12 -14.48
C ALA A 219 -14.08 -10.86 -13.42
N PRO A 220 -15.30 -11.39 -13.61
CA PRO A 220 -16.34 -11.26 -12.61
C PRO A 220 -16.08 -12.16 -11.41
N THR A 221 -16.34 -11.63 -10.21
CA THR A 221 -16.44 -12.38 -8.95
C THR A 221 -17.50 -13.47 -9.07
N ALA A 222 -18.65 -13.17 -9.70
CA ALA A 222 -19.64 -14.17 -10.06
C ALA A 222 -20.48 -13.79 -11.29
N THR A 223 -20.83 -14.81 -12.07
CA THR A 223 -21.85 -14.73 -13.12
C THR A 223 -23.15 -15.37 -12.64
N VAL A 224 -24.21 -14.56 -12.56
CA VAL A 224 -25.52 -14.90 -11.98
C VAL A 224 -26.55 -15.02 -13.10
N ASN A 225 -27.24 -16.15 -13.16
CA ASN A 225 -28.27 -16.43 -14.17
C ASN A 225 -29.68 -16.59 -13.58
N THR A 226 -29.83 -16.39 -12.26
CA THR A 226 -31.09 -16.57 -11.55
C THR A 226 -31.25 -15.47 -10.50
N LEU A 227 -32.42 -14.84 -10.47
CA LEU A 227 -32.82 -13.85 -9.48
C LEU A 227 -33.97 -14.40 -8.58
N PRO A 228 -34.08 -13.98 -7.31
CA PRO A 228 -33.16 -13.08 -6.61
C PRO A 228 -31.81 -13.75 -6.29
N TYR A 229 -30.78 -12.94 -6.13
CA TYR A 229 -29.44 -13.33 -5.76
C TYR A 229 -29.03 -12.60 -4.49
N SER A 230 -28.36 -13.30 -3.57
CA SER A 230 -27.85 -12.76 -2.32
C SER A 230 -26.49 -13.38 -2.06
N VAL A 231 -25.50 -12.57 -1.68
CA VAL A 231 -24.15 -13.02 -1.37
C VAL A 231 -23.54 -12.17 -0.26
N ASP A 232 -22.84 -12.82 0.65
CA ASP A 232 -21.91 -12.16 1.57
C ASP A 232 -20.53 -12.14 0.91
N GLY A 233 -19.97 -10.95 0.76
CA GLY A 233 -18.68 -10.70 0.13
C GLY A 233 -17.72 -9.97 1.06
N ILE A 234 -16.45 -9.94 0.65
CA ILE A 234 -15.38 -9.18 1.29
C ILE A 234 -14.61 -8.54 0.15
N ALA A 235 -14.58 -7.21 0.10
CA ALA A 235 -13.88 -6.45 -0.93
C ALA A 235 -12.75 -5.64 -0.32
N SER A 236 -11.58 -5.66 -0.96
CA SER A 236 -10.42 -4.89 -0.53
C SER A 236 -10.60 -3.40 -0.82
N GLN A 237 -10.04 -2.51 0.01
CA GLN A 237 -10.09 -1.06 -0.27
C GLN A 237 -9.41 -0.78 -1.60
N TYR A 238 -9.99 0.09 -2.43
CA TYR A 238 -9.50 0.35 -3.80
C TYR A 238 -9.34 -0.93 -4.65
N GLY A 239 -9.99 -2.04 -4.27
CA GLY A 239 -10.24 -3.22 -5.08
C GLY A 239 -11.65 -3.18 -5.67
N THR A 240 -12.04 -4.19 -6.45
CA THR A 240 -13.42 -4.30 -6.97
C THR A 240 -13.89 -5.73 -7.14
N ASP A 241 -15.09 -5.97 -6.60
CA ASP A 241 -15.91 -7.13 -6.92
C ASP A 241 -16.89 -6.82 -8.06
N TYR A 242 -16.90 -7.66 -9.09
CA TYR A 242 -17.82 -7.54 -10.22
C TYR A 242 -18.83 -8.70 -10.24
N TYR A 243 -20.12 -8.38 -10.26
CA TYR A 243 -21.21 -9.34 -10.40
C TYR A 243 -21.91 -9.15 -11.73
N VAL A 244 -22.02 -10.21 -12.53
CA VAL A 244 -22.58 -10.16 -13.88
C VAL A 244 -23.89 -10.93 -13.92
N PHE A 245 -25.00 -10.22 -14.12
CA PHE A 245 -26.36 -10.76 -14.17
C PHE A 245 -26.82 -10.95 -15.62
N ASN A 246 -27.22 -12.17 -15.97
CA ASN A 246 -27.83 -12.49 -17.27
C ASN A 246 -29.26 -13.02 -17.07
N GLY A 247 -29.94 -13.35 -18.17
CA GLY A 247 -31.28 -13.94 -18.12
C GLY A 247 -32.34 -12.93 -17.67
N LEU A 248 -32.23 -11.70 -18.15
CA LEU A 248 -33.05 -10.55 -17.74
C LEU A 248 -34.32 -10.38 -18.59
N ASP A 249 -34.66 -11.38 -19.40
CA ASP A 249 -35.85 -11.37 -20.24
C ASP A 249 -37.12 -11.17 -19.41
N GLY A 250 -37.87 -10.10 -19.70
CA GLY A 250 -39.12 -9.76 -19.01
C GLY A 250 -38.94 -9.14 -17.62
N VAL A 251 -37.71 -8.79 -17.23
CA VAL A 251 -37.45 -8.02 -16.01
C VAL A 251 -37.52 -6.52 -16.34
N GLU A 252 -38.33 -5.75 -15.60
CA GLU A 252 -38.48 -4.31 -15.85
C GLU A 252 -37.42 -3.48 -15.13
N ALA A 253 -37.02 -3.90 -13.92
CA ALA A 253 -35.98 -3.25 -13.14
C ALA A 253 -35.27 -4.25 -12.22
N LEU A 254 -34.05 -3.91 -11.81
CA LEU A 254 -33.34 -4.58 -10.72
C LEU A 254 -33.39 -3.73 -9.45
N SER A 255 -33.75 -4.35 -8.34
CA SER A 255 -33.54 -3.83 -7.00
C SER A 255 -32.15 -4.27 -6.54
N ILE A 256 -31.25 -3.31 -6.30
CA ILE A 256 -29.88 -3.54 -5.81
C ILE A 256 -29.82 -3.05 -4.37
N ARG A 257 -29.55 -3.92 -3.40
CA ARG A 257 -29.34 -3.57 -2.00
C ARG A 257 -27.94 -3.99 -1.58
N LEU A 258 -27.21 -3.03 -1.00
CA LEU A 258 -25.91 -3.26 -0.39
C LEU A 258 -26.06 -3.03 1.12
N ASP A 259 -25.65 -3.98 1.93
CA ASP A 259 -25.42 -3.80 3.36
C ASP A 259 -23.91 -3.80 3.60
N ALA A 260 -23.38 -2.69 4.10
CA ALA A 260 -21.96 -2.46 4.29
C ALA A 260 -21.73 -1.45 5.42
N PRO A 261 -20.60 -1.52 6.15
CA PRO A 261 -20.30 -0.55 7.18
C PRO A 261 -19.88 0.80 6.57
N PHE A 262 -20.25 1.90 7.23
CA PHE A 262 -19.86 3.26 6.85
C PHE A 262 -18.52 3.70 7.49
N THR A 263 -17.94 2.85 8.33
CA THR A 263 -16.63 2.99 8.93
C THR A 263 -15.83 1.70 8.77
N THR A 264 -14.51 1.82 8.78
CA THR A 264 -13.57 0.69 8.87
C THR A 264 -12.48 1.02 9.89
N SER A 265 -11.63 0.05 10.20
CA SER A 265 -10.50 0.24 11.09
C SER A 265 -9.24 0.60 10.31
N LEU A 266 -8.35 1.40 10.91
CA LEU A 266 -7.02 1.70 10.37
C LEU A 266 -6.10 0.48 10.49
N VAL A 267 -6.17 -0.22 11.62
CA VAL A 267 -5.45 -1.46 11.89
C VAL A 267 -6.43 -2.58 12.29
N PRO A 268 -6.13 -3.87 12.03
CA PRO A 268 -7.06 -4.99 12.23
C PRO A 268 -7.23 -5.43 13.70
N VAL A 269 -6.83 -4.61 14.67
CA VAL A 269 -6.98 -4.86 16.11
C VAL A 269 -7.68 -3.72 16.82
N SER A 270 -8.51 -4.02 17.81
CA SER A 270 -9.01 -2.99 18.76
C SER A 270 -7.97 -2.73 19.85
N ALA A 271 -8.04 -1.57 20.49
CA ALA A 271 -7.25 -1.25 21.69
C ALA A 271 -7.43 -2.33 22.78
N THR A 272 -6.39 -2.60 23.57
CA THR A 272 -6.44 -3.63 24.62
C THR A 272 -7.30 -3.20 25.80
N SER A 273 -7.37 -1.90 26.04
CA SER A 273 -8.35 -1.27 26.91
C SER A 273 -8.91 -0.01 26.23
N GLY A 274 -10.05 0.49 26.72
CA GLY A 274 -10.63 1.72 26.16
C GLY A 274 -10.97 1.67 24.66
N GLN A 275 -10.63 2.74 23.95
CA GLN A 275 -10.87 2.94 22.51
C GLN A 275 -9.64 3.45 21.76
N ARG A 276 -8.61 3.94 22.47
CA ARG A 276 -7.48 4.64 21.89
C ARG A 276 -6.19 3.88 22.10
N MET A 277 -5.28 4.05 21.14
CA MET A 277 -3.94 3.47 21.20
C MET A 277 -2.97 4.34 20.40
N TRP A 278 -1.67 4.09 20.59
CA TRP A 278 -0.64 4.67 19.74
C TRP A 278 -0.34 3.74 18.57
N TYR A 279 -0.25 4.30 17.36
CA TYR A 279 0.03 3.58 16.12
C TYR A 279 1.25 4.18 15.42
N SER A 280 2.17 3.34 14.93
CA SER A 280 3.46 3.74 14.37
C SER A 280 3.36 4.51 13.05
N ASN A 281 2.17 4.55 12.45
CA ASN A 281 1.94 4.90 11.06
C ASN A 281 2.49 3.84 10.07
N ARG A 282 2.00 3.86 8.83
CA ARG A 282 2.43 3.00 7.72
C ARG A 282 3.12 3.86 6.66
N ALA A 283 4.40 3.61 6.42
CA ALA A 283 5.17 4.27 5.36
C ALA A 283 6.44 3.48 5.00
N ASP A 284 6.82 3.52 3.72
CA ASP A 284 8.14 3.07 3.25
C ASP A 284 9.21 4.12 3.61
N VAL A 285 10.47 3.68 3.81
CA VAL A 285 11.64 4.49 4.18
C VAL A 285 11.32 5.41 5.37
N SER A 286 10.91 4.81 6.48
CA SER A 286 10.42 5.54 7.65
C SER A 286 11.25 5.27 8.91
N ASN A 287 11.27 6.27 9.79
CA ASN A 287 11.81 6.18 11.13
C ASN A 287 10.91 7.00 12.06
N THR A 288 9.91 6.35 12.65
CA THR A 288 8.94 7.00 13.54
C THR A 288 9.25 6.67 15.00
N THR A 289 9.11 7.66 15.88
CA THR A 289 9.40 7.49 17.32
C THR A 289 8.27 8.01 18.20
N LEU A 290 8.11 7.38 19.36
CA LEU A 290 7.21 7.77 20.43
C LEU A 290 8.03 7.78 21.72
N THR A 291 8.31 8.96 22.29
CA THR A 291 9.29 9.12 23.38
C THR A 291 8.67 9.76 24.63
N ARG A 292 9.05 9.32 25.83
CA ARG A 292 8.62 9.92 27.10
C ARG A 292 9.73 9.89 28.15
N ALA A 293 9.78 10.93 28.98
CA ALA A 293 10.69 11.01 30.12
C ALA A 293 10.06 10.43 31.40
N PHE A 294 10.86 9.74 32.21
CA PHE A 294 10.46 9.20 33.50
C PHE A 294 11.52 9.49 34.58
N ASP A 295 11.08 9.92 35.75
CA ASP A 295 11.96 10.10 36.92
C ASP A 295 12.02 8.80 37.73
N LEU A 296 13.14 8.07 37.61
CA LEU A 296 13.42 6.86 38.36
C LEU A 296 14.36 7.13 39.55
N SER A 297 14.60 8.39 39.93
CA SER A 297 15.55 8.75 40.98
C SER A 297 15.13 8.30 42.39
N GLY A 298 13.85 8.03 42.59
CA GLY A 298 13.27 7.64 43.87
C GLY A 298 13.13 6.13 44.10
N VAL A 299 13.55 5.29 43.16
CA VAL A 299 13.35 3.83 43.20
C VAL A 299 14.67 3.08 42.98
N ASP A 300 14.80 1.90 43.59
CA ASP A 300 15.97 1.01 43.44
C ASP A 300 15.74 -0.09 42.38
N SER A 301 14.51 -0.21 41.88
CA SER A 301 14.09 -1.12 40.81
C SER A 301 12.97 -0.48 40.00
N ALA A 302 12.91 -0.75 38.71
CA ALA A 302 11.86 -0.24 37.83
C ALA A 302 11.57 -1.22 36.69
N THR A 303 10.30 -1.37 36.36
CA THR A 303 9.84 -2.29 35.31
C THR A 303 8.96 -1.53 34.32
N LEU A 304 9.26 -1.64 33.02
CA LEU A 304 8.37 -1.18 31.96
C LEU A 304 7.47 -2.33 31.52
N SER A 305 6.16 -2.14 31.57
CA SER A 305 5.17 -3.06 30.98
C SER A 305 4.30 -2.35 29.95
N PHE A 306 3.94 -3.03 28.88
CA PHE A 306 3.12 -2.49 27.78
C PHE A 306 2.52 -3.63 26.96
N ASN A 307 1.48 -3.35 26.20
CA ASN A 307 0.99 -4.22 25.13
C ASN A 307 1.50 -3.73 23.78
N VAL A 308 1.91 -4.66 22.92
CA VAL A 308 2.33 -4.39 21.54
C VAL A 308 1.63 -5.32 20.56
N TRP A 309 1.17 -4.75 19.44
CA TRP A 309 0.73 -5.49 18.27
C TRP A 309 1.59 -5.05 17.08
N HIS A 310 2.01 -5.97 16.22
CA HIS A 310 2.75 -5.61 15.02
C HIS A 310 2.41 -6.53 13.84
N ASP A 311 2.40 -5.93 12.66
CA ASP A 311 2.32 -6.59 11.35
C ASP A 311 3.22 -5.79 10.40
N ILE A 312 4.48 -6.22 10.30
CA ILE A 312 5.61 -5.51 9.65
C ILE A 312 6.42 -6.49 8.79
N GLU A 313 7.14 -6.02 7.77
CA GLU A 313 7.81 -6.95 6.85
C GLU A 313 8.87 -7.79 7.58
N GLN A 314 8.72 -9.11 7.48
CA GLN A 314 9.54 -10.06 8.24
C GLN A 314 11.01 -9.97 7.84
N TYR A 315 11.86 -9.68 8.83
CA TYR A 315 13.30 -9.54 8.77
C TYR A 315 13.85 -8.34 7.99
N TRP A 316 12.98 -7.48 7.45
CA TRP A 316 13.34 -6.25 6.76
C TRP A 316 13.04 -5.05 7.64
N ASP A 317 11.80 -4.98 8.13
CA ASP A 317 11.31 -3.96 9.05
C ASP A 317 11.45 -4.37 10.51
N TYR A 318 11.74 -3.39 11.37
CA TYR A 318 11.85 -3.64 12.81
C TYR A 318 11.22 -2.56 13.69
N GLY A 319 10.51 -3.03 14.72
CA GLY A 319 10.10 -2.24 15.87
C GLY A 319 11.05 -2.43 17.06
N TYR A 320 11.33 -1.35 17.79
CA TYR A 320 12.25 -1.36 18.93
C TYR A 320 11.65 -0.68 20.17
N VAL A 321 12.04 -1.19 21.33
CA VAL A 321 11.93 -0.48 22.61
C VAL A 321 13.33 -0.03 23.01
N GLN A 322 13.46 1.22 23.41
CA GLN A 322 14.74 1.83 23.72
C GLN A 322 14.68 2.64 25.00
N VAL A 323 15.83 2.78 25.66
CA VAL A 323 16.01 3.65 26.82
C VAL A 323 17.28 4.47 26.70
N SER A 324 17.23 5.70 27.20
CA SER A 324 18.38 6.59 27.27
C SER A 324 18.55 7.13 28.68
N GLY A 325 19.76 6.97 29.23
CA GLY A 325 20.17 7.54 30.52
C GLY A 325 20.97 8.85 30.40
N ASP A 326 21.15 9.38 29.19
CA ASP A 326 22.01 10.54 28.90
C ASP A 326 21.29 11.67 28.16
N GLY A 327 19.97 11.76 28.32
CA GLY A 327 19.15 12.81 27.71
C GLY A 327 18.95 12.63 26.21
N GLY A 328 19.02 11.39 25.72
CA GLY A 328 18.75 11.02 24.33
C GLY A 328 19.97 11.08 23.41
N ALA A 329 21.18 11.24 23.95
CA ALA A 329 22.41 11.25 23.15
C ALA A 329 22.79 9.85 22.69
N THR A 330 22.54 8.84 23.53
CA THR A 330 22.64 7.42 23.19
C THR A 330 21.39 6.67 23.62
N TRP A 331 21.10 5.56 22.93
CA TRP A 331 19.91 4.74 23.15
C TRP A 331 20.33 3.27 23.20
N ASP A 332 19.99 2.61 24.30
CA ASP A 332 20.13 1.16 24.45
C ASP A 332 18.84 0.49 23.97
N ILE A 333 18.96 -0.49 23.06
CA ILE A 333 17.83 -1.30 22.59
C ILE A 333 17.56 -2.39 23.63
N LEU A 334 16.31 -2.45 24.09
CA LEU A 334 15.86 -3.37 25.11
C LEU A 334 15.33 -4.67 24.48
N GLU A 335 15.83 -5.80 24.95
CA GLU A 335 15.32 -7.12 24.58
C GLU A 335 14.05 -7.45 25.39
N THR A 336 13.04 -7.97 24.72
CA THR A 336 11.79 -8.44 25.34
C THR A 336 11.58 -9.92 25.05
N ALA A 337 10.48 -10.51 25.53
CA ALA A 337 10.22 -11.93 25.34
C ALA A 337 9.96 -12.30 23.87
N HIS A 338 9.54 -11.33 23.03
CA HIS A 338 9.13 -11.57 21.65
C HIS A 338 9.97 -10.83 20.61
N THR A 339 11.04 -10.13 21.02
CA THR A 339 12.05 -9.63 20.06
C THR A 339 12.97 -10.74 19.56
N THR A 340 13.53 -10.59 18.36
CA THR A 340 14.56 -11.47 17.80
C THR A 340 15.84 -10.70 17.45
N THR A 341 16.97 -11.41 17.46
CA THR A 341 18.26 -10.92 16.93
C THR A 341 18.55 -11.42 15.51
N ASP A 342 17.63 -12.20 14.92
CA ASP A 342 17.76 -12.66 13.54
C ASP A 342 17.81 -11.46 12.60
N ASN A 343 18.84 -11.39 11.76
CA ASN A 343 19.08 -10.28 10.85
C ASN A 343 19.65 -10.76 9.51
N PRO A 344 18.92 -11.60 8.76
CA PRO A 344 19.39 -12.19 7.50
C PRO A 344 19.67 -11.15 6.41
N HIS A 345 19.03 -9.99 6.48
CA HIS A 345 19.13 -8.90 5.51
C HIS A 345 20.04 -7.74 5.97
N ASN A 346 20.63 -7.84 7.17
CA ASN A 346 21.49 -6.83 7.75
C ASN A 346 20.80 -5.44 7.90
N THR A 347 19.49 -5.42 8.14
CA THR A 347 18.66 -4.22 8.35
C THR A 347 18.34 -3.96 9.84
N ALA A 348 18.55 -4.95 10.72
CA ALA A 348 18.31 -4.79 12.16
C ALA A 348 19.45 -4.07 12.90
N TYR A 349 19.11 -3.20 13.85
CA TYR A 349 20.05 -2.47 14.73
C TYR A 349 20.27 -3.14 16.10
N GLY A 350 19.50 -4.17 16.43
CA GLY A 350 19.52 -4.88 17.72
C GLY A 350 18.33 -5.84 17.84
N PRO A 351 18.05 -6.38 19.03
CA PRO A 351 16.83 -7.14 19.28
C PRO A 351 15.59 -6.32 18.91
N GLY A 352 14.76 -6.82 18.00
CA GLY A 352 13.59 -6.08 17.53
C GLY A 352 12.40 -6.97 17.21
N TYR A 353 11.22 -6.36 17.16
CA TYR A 353 10.00 -6.96 16.63
C TYR A 353 10.06 -6.99 15.12
N THR A 354 9.63 -8.09 14.50
CA THR A 354 9.53 -8.20 13.04
C THR A 354 8.49 -9.27 12.67
N GLY A 355 7.90 -9.19 11.47
CA GLY A 355 6.79 -10.06 11.06
C GLY A 355 5.46 -9.70 11.74
N THR A 356 4.59 -10.70 11.91
CA THR A 356 3.25 -10.54 12.49
C THR A 356 3.21 -11.11 13.92
N SER A 357 2.55 -10.41 14.84
CA SER A 357 2.43 -10.81 16.26
C SER A 357 1.24 -11.72 16.58
N ASP A 358 0.35 -11.97 15.61
CA ASP A 358 -0.89 -12.76 15.75
C ASP A 358 -1.80 -12.30 16.92
N GLY A 359 -1.83 -10.99 17.17
CA GLY A 359 -2.60 -10.36 18.24
C GLY A 359 -1.73 -9.53 19.19
N TRP A 360 -2.32 -9.06 20.27
CA TRP A 360 -1.60 -8.27 21.27
C TRP A 360 -0.68 -9.15 22.11
N LEU A 361 0.58 -8.73 22.23
CA LEU A 361 1.60 -9.31 23.08
C LEU A 361 1.79 -8.43 24.31
N ALA A 362 1.75 -9.05 25.49
CA ALA A 362 2.05 -8.36 26.74
C ALA A 362 3.55 -8.48 27.04
N GLU A 363 4.20 -7.34 27.26
CA GLU A 363 5.65 -7.25 27.43
C GLU A 363 6.03 -6.72 28.80
N THR A 364 7.22 -7.12 29.25
CA THR A 364 7.79 -6.65 30.51
C THR A 364 9.30 -6.63 30.38
N VAL A 365 9.93 -5.49 30.66
CA VAL A 365 11.38 -5.32 30.61
C VAL A 365 11.91 -4.53 31.80
N SER A 366 13.05 -4.95 32.34
CA SER A 366 13.69 -4.28 33.47
C SER A 366 14.35 -2.98 33.04
N LEU A 367 14.16 -1.93 33.84
CA LEU A 367 14.84 -0.65 33.75
C LEU A 367 15.84 -0.45 34.92
N ASP A 368 16.16 -1.52 35.68
CA ASP A 368 16.96 -1.43 36.91
C ASP A 368 18.31 -0.75 36.69
N ALA A 369 18.94 -0.97 35.53
CA ALA A 369 20.21 -0.36 35.15
C ALA A 369 20.17 1.17 35.04
N TYR A 370 18.97 1.76 34.96
CA TYR A 370 18.75 3.20 34.79
C TYR A 370 18.05 3.85 36.00
N THR A 371 17.82 3.09 37.07
CA THR A 371 17.28 3.62 38.33
C THR A 371 18.23 4.61 38.99
N GLY A 372 17.70 5.49 39.84
CA GLY A 372 18.49 6.56 40.49
C GLY A 372 18.68 7.82 39.63
N ALA A 373 18.09 7.89 38.43
CA ALA A 373 18.17 9.03 37.52
C ALA A 373 16.86 9.24 36.73
N GLU A 374 16.81 10.34 35.97
CA GLU A 374 15.80 10.55 34.93
C GLU A 374 16.22 9.80 33.66
N VAL A 375 15.24 9.19 32.97
CA VAL A 375 15.46 8.41 31.75
C VAL A 375 14.49 8.84 30.66
N LEU A 376 14.85 8.60 29.40
CA LEU A 376 13.89 8.60 28.29
C LEU A 376 13.61 7.17 27.87
N VAL A 377 12.34 6.83 27.66
CA VAL A 377 11.90 5.58 27.02
C VAL A 377 11.34 5.92 25.64
N ARG A 378 11.61 5.08 24.65
CA ARG A 378 11.15 5.26 23.27
C ARG A 378 10.66 3.95 22.66
N PHE A 379 9.53 4.03 21.97
CA PHE A 379 9.14 3.07 20.93
C PHE A 379 9.55 3.62 19.58
N GLN A 380 10.22 2.82 18.75
CA GLN A 380 10.71 3.21 17.44
C GLN A 380 10.28 2.18 16.39
N MET A 381 9.85 2.65 15.22
CA MET A 381 9.60 1.83 14.04
C MET A 381 10.54 2.27 12.92
N ILE A 382 11.22 1.31 12.29
CA ILE A 382 12.08 1.54 11.12
C ILE A 382 11.62 0.61 10.01
N THR A 383 11.35 1.18 8.84
CA THR A 383 10.99 0.43 7.62
C THR A 383 12.02 0.63 6.52
N ASP A 384 12.19 -0.37 5.66
CA ASP A 384 13.09 -0.32 4.50
C ASP A 384 12.44 0.37 3.28
N ASP A 385 12.96 0.17 2.06
CA ASP A 385 12.54 0.90 0.86
C ASP A 385 11.35 0.31 0.09
N ALA A 386 10.74 -0.78 0.58
CA ALA A 386 9.63 -1.42 -0.11
C ALA A 386 8.70 -2.20 0.83
N VAL A 387 7.56 -2.64 0.29
CA VAL A 387 6.69 -3.67 0.92
C VAL A 387 6.26 -3.34 2.36
N THR A 388 5.81 -2.11 2.63
CA THR A 388 5.30 -1.80 3.98
C THR A 388 3.96 -2.49 4.30
N GLN A 389 3.95 -3.26 5.39
CA GLN A 389 2.75 -3.86 6.00
C GLN A 389 1.99 -2.84 6.88
N THR A 390 1.13 -3.29 7.78
CA THR A 390 0.23 -2.40 8.52
C THR A 390 0.96 -1.52 9.54
N GLY A 391 2.04 -2.01 10.16
CA GLY A 391 2.83 -1.26 11.17
C GLY A 391 2.71 -1.86 12.57
N MET A 392 2.89 -1.02 13.59
CA MET A 392 2.92 -1.41 15.02
C MET A 392 1.97 -0.54 15.84
N ALA A 393 1.36 -1.11 16.88
CA ALA A 393 0.54 -0.40 17.85
C ALA A 393 0.99 -0.69 19.29
N ILE A 394 0.85 0.30 20.17
CA ILE A 394 1.23 0.25 21.58
C ILE A 394 0.06 0.71 22.45
N ASP A 395 -0.18 -0.01 23.54
CA ASP A 395 -1.26 0.26 24.48
C ASP A 395 -0.90 -0.16 25.92
N ASP A 396 -1.66 0.31 26.91
CA ASP A 396 -1.57 -0.02 28.34
C ASP A 396 -0.13 0.04 28.91
N VAL A 397 0.53 1.20 28.81
CA VAL A 397 1.92 1.36 29.26
C VAL A 397 1.97 1.70 30.76
N ALA A 398 2.81 1.01 31.52
CA ALA A 398 3.01 1.28 32.93
C ALA A 398 4.47 1.14 33.41
N ILE A 399 4.80 1.92 34.44
CA ILE A 399 5.96 1.75 35.31
C ILE A 399 5.46 1.77 36.75
N PRO A 400 5.05 0.61 37.30
CA PRO A 400 4.34 0.54 38.57
C PRO A 400 5.12 1.10 39.76
N GLU A 401 6.46 0.99 39.77
CA GLU A 401 7.31 1.40 40.89
C GLU A 401 7.31 2.92 41.12
N ILE A 402 6.99 3.71 40.10
CA ILE A 402 6.79 5.17 40.19
C ILE A 402 5.31 5.58 40.10
N GLY A 403 4.40 4.60 40.04
CA GLY A 403 2.95 4.83 39.95
C GLY A 403 2.48 5.38 38.59
N TYR A 404 3.26 5.19 37.52
CA TYR A 404 2.83 5.54 36.16
C TYR A 404 2.04 4.38 35.54
N SER A 405 0.88 4.68 34.97
CA SER A 405 0.06 3.77 34.18
C SER A 405 -0.82 4.62 33.27
N ASP A 406 -0.87 4.29 31.99
CA ASP A 406 -1.69 5.00 31.00
C ASP A 406 -2.29 4.01 29.99
N ASP A 407 -3.61 4.14 29.78
CA ASP A 407 -4.41 3.43 28.78
C ASP A 407 -4.70 4.31 27.54
N PHE A 408 -4.08 5.49 27.47
CA PHE A 408 -4.18 6.43 26.36
C PHE A 408 -5.58 6.98 26.07
N GLU A 409 -6.53 6.90 27.00
CA GLU A 409 -7.89 7.41 26.75
C GLU A 409 -7.99 8.94 26.85
N ASP A 410 -7.20 9.55 27.73
CA ASP A 410 -7.33 10.97 28.09
C ASP A 410 -6.45 11.92 27.26
N ASP A 411 -5.12 11.70 27.24
CA ASP A 411 -4.16 12.65 26.65
C ASP A 411 -2.94 12.01 25.95
N GLY A 412 -3.03 10.73 25.58
CA GLY A 412 -1.93 9.98 24.99
C GLY A 412 -0.78 9.70 25.96
N GLY A 413 -1.03 9.89 27.26
CA GLY A 413 -0.14 9.57 28.35
C GLY A 413 1.13 10.40 28.37
N GLY A 414 1.07 11.61 27.82
CA GLY A 414 2.16 12.57 27.64
C GLY A 414 3.40 12.02 26.93
N TRP A 415 3.20 11.13 25.95
CA TRP A 415 4.23 10.72 25.02
C TRP A 415 4.39 11.75 23.89
N GLU A 416 5.64 11.99 23.49
CA GLU A 416 5.98 12.86 22.36
C GLU A 416 6.10 12.00 21.09
N ALA A 417 5.19 12.23 20.15
CA ALA A 417 5.17 11.51 18.88
C ALA A 417 5.93 12.27 17.78
N ALA A 418 6.79 11.54 17.07
CA ALA A 418 7.36 11.93 15.79
C ALA A 418 7.01 10.85 14.76
N GLY A 419 5.89 11.04 14.06
CA GLY A 419 5.36 10.10 13.07
C GLY A 419 4.35 9.08 13.62
N TRP A 420 4.32 8.84 14.93
CA TRP A 420 3.27 8.05 15.57
C TRP A 420 1.95 8.83 15.66
N LEU A 421 0.84 8.11 15.60
CA LEU A 421 -0.52 8.65 15.61
C LEU A 421 -1.27 8.11 16.83
N TRP A 422 -1.94 9.01 17.55
CA TRP A 422 -2.89 8.63 18.60
C TRP A 422 -4.27 8.45 17.96
N ILE A 423 -4.75 7.22 17.92
CA ILE A 423 -5.91 6.83 17.11
C ILE A 423 -7.01 6.20 17.97
N ASP A 424 -8.27 6.39 17.56
CA ASP A 424 -9.43 5.62 18.04
C ASP A 424 -9.75 4.41 17.15
N ASN A 425 -8.93 4.22 16.10
CA ASN A 425 -9.04 3.17 15.10
C ASN A 425 -10.37 3.16 14.31
N ILE A 426 -10.96 4.35 14.06
CA ILE A 426 -12.18 4.50 13.27
C ILE A 426 -11.93 5.43 12.08
N LEU A 427 -12.09 4.89 10.86
CA LEU A 427 -11.99 5.64 9.61
C LEU A 427 -13.33 5.69 8.89
N PRO A 428 -13.70 6.82 8.26
CA PRO A 428 -14.84 6.85 7.36
C PRO A 428 -14.58 5.96 6.14
N GLN A 429 -15.61 5.26 5.69
CA GLN A 429 -15.56 4.40 4.50
C GLN A 429 -16.74 4.70 3.59
N ARG A 430 -16.47 4.69 2.27
CA ARG A 430 -17.49 4.83 1.24
C ARG A 430 -17.37 3.69 0.23
N VAL A 431 -18.44 3.49 -0.53
CA VAL A 431 -18.51 2.43 -1.55
C VAL A 431 -19.08 3.00 -2.83
N TRP A 432 -18.36 2.83 -3.94
CA TRP A 432 -18.94 3.01 -5.26
C TRP A 432 -19.76 1.76 -5.60
N VAL A 433 -21.04 1.97 -5.90
CA VAL A 433 -21.90 0.96 -6.53
C VAL A 433 -22.16 1.41 -7.95
N GLN A 434 -21.69 0.63 -8.91
CA GLN A 434 -21.78 0.99 -10.33
C GLN A 434 -22.46 -0.13 -11.10
N ALA A 435 -23.37 0.23 -12.00
CA ALA A 435 -24.04 -0.73 -12.86
C ALA A 435 -23.82 -0.39 -14.33
N VAL A 436 -23.60 -1.41 -15.15
CA VAL A 436 -23.46 -1.31 -16.60
C VAL A 436 -24.45 -2.27 -17.25
N GLN A 437 -25.38 -1.73 -18.03
CA GLN A 437 -26.28 -2.50 -18.87
C GLN A 437 -25.66 -2.64 -20.26
N GLN A 438 -25.48 -3.87 -20.74
CA GLN A 438 -25.06 -4.16 -22.11
C GLN A 438 -26.29 -4.35 -23.00
N ILE A 439 -26.37 -3.57 -24.09
CA ILE A 439 -27.52 -3.53 -25.00
C ILE A 439 -27.00 -3.65 -26.43
N GLY A 440 -26.82 -4.87 -26.92
CA GLY A 440 -26.08 -5.10 -28.17
C GLY A 440 -24.64 -4.55 -28.06
N ASP A 441 -24.29 -3.55 -28.87
CA ASP A 441 -22.99 -2.87 -28.84
C ASP A 441 -22.98 -1.60 -27.97
N GLU A 442 -24.14 -1.18 -27.44
CA GLU A 442 -24.27 0.01 -26.60
C GLU A 442 -24.23 -0.36 -25.11
N VAL A 443 -23.88 0.62 -24.29
CA VAL A 443 -23.89 0.48 -22.83
C VAL A 443 -24.61 1.64 -22.16
N ALA A 444 -25.36 1.34 -21.11
CA ALA A 444 -25.93 2.34 -20.23
C ALA A 444 -25.38 2.17 -18.82
N MET A 445 -24.94 3.28 -18.21
CA MET A 445 -24.24 3.25 -16.92
C MET A 445 -25.05 3.96 -15.84
N SER A 446 -24.94 3.45 -14.63
CA SER A 446 -25.45 4.09 -13.42
C SER A 446 -24.40 3.99 -12.32
N ARG A 447 -24.32 5.02 -11.47
CA ARG A 447 -23.36 5.09 -10.38
C ARG A 447 -24.04 5.69 -9.16
N TRP A 448 -23.78 5.09 -8.02
CA TRP A 448 -24.21 5.57 -6.71
C TRP A 448 -23.03 5.54 -5.75
N LEU A 449 -22.97 6.55 -4.88
CA LEU A 449 -22.03 6.59 -3.78
C LEU A 449 -22.76 6.23 -2.50
N ALA A 450 -22.35 5.13 -1.87
CA ALA A 450 -22.88 4.70 -0.60
C ALA A 450 -21.93 5.11 0.55
N SER A 451 -22.52 5.46 1.69
CA SER A 451 -21.81 5.69 2.96
C SER A 451 -22.44 4.78 4.01
N GLY A 452 -22.22 3.47 3.83
CA GLY A 452 -22.91 2.39 4.54
C GLY A 452 -23.96 1.69 3.68
N ALA A 453 -24.99 1.13 4.33
CA ALA A 453 -26.08 0.43 3.64
C ALA A 453 -26.85 1.33 2.66
N GLY A 454 -27.23 0.78 1.51
CA GLY A 454 -27.94 1.49 0.45
C GLY A 454 -28.87 0.56 -0.34
N ALA A 455 -29.88 1.15 -0.99
CA ALA A 455 -30.78 0.45 -1.88
C ALA A 455 -31.12 1.35 -3.07
N TRP A 456 -31.06 0.78 -4.28
CA TRP A 456 -31.30 1.47 -5.53
C TRP A 456 -32.16 0.62 -6.45
N GLU A 457 -32.94 1.29 -7.28
CA GLU A 457 -33.64 0.66 -8.40
C GLU A 457 -32.91 1.04 -9.69
N LEU A 458 -32.60 0.04 -10.50
CA LEU A 458 -32.03 0.18 -11.83
C LEU A 458 -33.09 -0.23 -12.86
N PRO A 459 -33.81 0.73 -13.47
CA PRO A 459 -34.67 0.44 -14.60
C PRO A 459 -33.87 -0.18 -15.74
N LEU A 460 -34.34 -1.32 -16.24
CA LEU A 460 -33.69 -2.02 -17.33
C LEU A 460 -34.11 -1.41 -18.68
N GLN A 461 -33.13 -1.16 -19.53
CA GLN A 461 -33.38 -0.69 -20.89
C GLN A 461 -33.89 -1.85 -21.77
N GLU A 462 -34.73 -1.51 -22.75
CA GLU A 462 -35.23 -2.49 -23.71
C GLU A 462 -34.07 -3.14 -24.47
N GLY A 463 -34.03 -4.48 -24.50
CA GLY A 463 -32.96 -5.23 -25.17
C GLY A 463 -31.68 -5.38 -24.36
N VAL A 464 -31.70 -5.14 -23.04
CA VAL A 464 -30.55 -5.45 -22.18
C VAL A 464 -30.29 -6.96 -22.14
N ASP A 465 -29.07 -7.36 -22.47
CA ASP A 465 -28.63 -8.77 -22.45
C ASP A 465 -28.03 -9.15 -21.11
N GLN A 466 -27.34 -8.18 -20.49
CA GLN A 466 -26.53 -8.37 -19.30
C GLN A 466 -26.45 -7.08 -18.47
N VAL A 467 -26.40 -7.22 -17.15
CA VAL A 467 -26.05 -6.14 -16.23
C VAL A 467 -24.85 -6.54 -15.39
N MET A 468 -23.78 -5.76 -15.44
CA MET A 468 -22.71 -5.83 -14.45
C MET A 468 -23.03 -4.88 -13.28
N VAL A 469 -22.77 -5.32 -12.05
CA VAL A 469 -22.74 -4.49 -10.84
C VAL A 469 -21.35 -4.60 -10.22
N ALA A 470 -20.67 -3.47 -10.03
CA ALA A 470 -19.37 -3.37 -9.36
C ALA A 470 -19.54 -2.80 -7.95
N ILE A 471 -18.86 -3.41 -6.99
CA ILE A 471 -18.76 -2.98 -5.60
C ILE A 471 -17.30 -2.64 -5.31
N SER A 472 -17.01 -1.37 -5.07
CA SER A 472 -15.64 -0.89 -4.87
C SER A 472 -15.56 -0.01 -3.62
N PRO A 473 -15.20 -0.56 -2.45
CA PRO A 473 -15.00 0.22 -1.23
C PRO A 473 -13.71 1.03 -1.32
N PHE A 474 -13.69 2.16 -0.60
CA PHE A 474 -12.48 2.95 -0.49
C PHE A 474 -12.39 3.70 0.84
N ALA A 475 -11.21 3.59 1.44
CA ALA A 475 -10.72 4.31 2.59
C ALA A 475 -9.18 4.45 2.42
N PRO A 476 -8.62 5.66 2.24
CA PRO A 476 -7.26 5.87 1.72
C PRO A 476 -6.10 5.22 2.48
N VAL A 477 -6.25 4.99 3.78
CA VAL A 477 -5.12 4.69 4.68
C VAL A 477 -5.18 3.32 5.34
N THR A 478 -6.11 2.44 4.93
CA THR A 478 -6.30 1.11 5.54
C THR A 478 -6.17 -0.02 4.53
N THR A 479 -5.64 -1.14 5.00
CA THR A 479 -5.60 -2.44 4.32
C THR A 479 -6.70 -3.38 4.80
N VAL A 480 -7.56 -2.95 5.74
CA VAL A 480 -8.66 -3.75 6.26
C VAL A 480 -9.76 -3.85 5.20
N PRO A 481 -10.07 -5.06 4.70
CA PRO A 481 -11.10 -5.21 3.68
C PRO A 481 -12.50 -5.00 4.27
N MET A 482 -13.44 -4.59 3.43
CA MET A 482 -14.82 -4.33 3.80
C MET A 482 -15.68 -5.60 3.63
N PRO A 483 -16.29 -6.14 4.70
CA PRO A 483 -17.37 -7.12 4.55
C PRO A 483 -18.65 -6.44 4.07
N TYR A 484 -19.43 -7.13 3.25
CA TYR A 484 -20.73 -6.65 2.80
C TYR A 484 -21.71 -7.78 2.46
N THR A 485 -22.99 -7.45 2.36
CA THR A 485 -24.02 -8.30 1.76
C THR A 485 -24.60 -7.59 0.54
N LEU A 486 -24.56 -8.23 -0.62
CA LEU A 486 -25.20 -7.77 -1.85
C LEU A 486 -26.46 -8.61 -2.12
N GLU A 487 -27.59 -7.93 -2.30
CA GLU A 487 -28.85 -8.52 -2.74
C GLU A 487 -29.32 -7.86 -4.03
N VAL A 488 -29.64 -8.69 -5.04
CA VAL A 488 -30.19 -8.24 -6.32
C VAL A 488 -31.45 -9.03 -6.64
N ALA A 489 -32.54 -8.34 -6.94
CA ALA A 489 -33.84 -8.95 -7.25
C ALA A 489 -34.52 -8.28 -8.45
N ALA A 490 -35.23 -9.07 -9.25
CA ALA A 490 -36.12 -8.55 -10.30
C ALA A 490 -37.33 -7.85 -9.66
N ARG A 491 -37.77 -6.75 -10.28
CA ARG A 491 -38.97 -6.00 -9.93
C ARG A 491 -40.03 -6.12 -11.01
#